data_AF-A0A426TP76-F1
#
_entry.id   AF-A0A426TP76-F1
#
_cell.length_a   1.000
_cell.length_b   1.000
_cell.length_c   1.000
_cell.angle_alpha   90.00
_cell.angle_beta   90.00
_cell.angle_gamma   90.00
#
_symmetry.space_group_name_H-M   'P 1'
#
loop_
_entity.id
_entity.type
_entity.pdbx_description
1 polymer ?
#
loop_
_entity_poly.entity_id
_entity_poly.type
_entity_poly.pdbx_seq_one_letter_code
_entity_poly.pdbx_strand_id
1 'polypeptide(L)'
;PQADLARRTGLSTKHINQIVQGTAVLTPETALLLERATGIPASMWNQLEAAWRTHVTRQQELQQLSKRIDWLDNFSLTELVKRSILPNKNRSTDNLQRLLAFFGVADPDIAEDLWRSYRTAFRRSTVLKTDDYATAVWLRQAELKARALPCQPFDRAALTALLPSLRALTLEDPATWPNRITDLCT
;
A
#
# COMPACT_ATOMS: atom_id res chain seq x y z
N PRO A 1 -37.67 21.07 6.11
CA PRO A 1 -37.17 22.22 5.30
C PRO A 1 -35.79 22.68 5.81
N GLN A 2 -34.85 23.04 4.92
CA GLN A 2 -33.49 23.49 5.32
C GLN A 2 -33.54 24.69 6.28
N ALA A 3 -34.50 25.60 6.08
CA ALA A 3 -34.74 26.74 6.96
C ALA A 3 -35.11 26.34 8.40
N ASP A 4 -35.84 25.24 8.58
CA ASP A 4 -36.23 24.78 9.91
C ASP A 4 -35.05 24.16 10.66
N LEU A 5 -34.25 23.34 9.96
CA LEU A 5 -33.05 22.74 10.53
C LEU A 5 -32.01 23.81 10.90
N ALA A 6 -31.90 24.87 10.11
CA ALA A 6 -31.01 26.01 10.37
C ALA A 6 -31.38 26.70 11.69
N ARG A 7 -32.68 26.96 11.88
CA ARG A 7 -33.20 27.53 13.13
C ARG A 7 -32.93 26.62 14.33
N ARG A 8 -33.12 25.30 14.20
CA ARG A 8 -32.92 24.33 15.29
C ARG A 8 -31.45 24.13 15.68
N THR A 9 -30.53 24.26 14.73
CA THR A 9 -29.09 24.05 14.94
C THR A 9 -28.32 25.34 15.25
N GLY A 10 -28.93 26.52 15.02
CA GLY A 10 -28.24 27.81 15.10
C GLY A 10 -27.29 28.09 13.93
N LEU A 11 -27.28 27.23 12.90
CA LEU A 11 -26.48 27.39 11.70
C LEU A 11 -27.21 28.27 10.68
N SER A 12 -26.47 28.92 9.79
CA SER A 12 -27.09 29.66 8.69
C SER A 12 -27.76 28.70 7.70
N THR A 13 -28.88 29.12 7.11
CA THR A 13 -29.54 28.38 6.01
C THR A 13 -28.59 28.10 4.86
N LYS A 14 -27.70 29.05 4.55
CA LYS A 14 -26.62 28.89 3.57
C LYS A 14 -25.71 27.73 3.93
N HIS A 15 -25.24 27.64 5.18
CA HIS A 15 -24.33 26.59 5.61
C HIS A 15 -25.00 25.20 5.56
N ILE A 16 -26.24 25.08 6.01
CA ILE A 16 -27.01 23.82 5.86
C ILE A 16 -27.18 23.44 4.39
N ASN A 17 -27.51 24.40 3.52
CA ASN A 17 -27.60 24.12 2.09
C ASN A 17 -26.26 23.64 1.53
N GLN A 18 -25.13 24.26 1.92
CA GLN A 18 -23.81 23.83 1.49
C GLN A 18 -23.45 22.41 1.96
N ILE A 19 -23.84 22.01 3.17
CA ILE A 19 -23.69 20.62 3.66
C ILE A 19 -24.54 19.68 2.81
N VAL A 20 -25.80 20.02 2.54
CA VAL A 20 -26.71 19.20 1.70
C VAL A 20 -26.17 19.04 0.27
N GLN A 21 -25.53 20.08 -0.27
CA GLN A 21 -24.89 20.04 -1.59
C GLN A 21 -23.50 19.36 -1.57
N GLY A 22 -23.00 18.91 -0.41
CA GLY A 22 -21.67 18.28 -0.27
C GLY A 22 -20.48 19.23 -0.47
N THR A 23 -20.72 20.54 -0.47
CA THR A 23 -19.69 21.57 -0.67
C THR A 23 -19.02 22.01 0.63
N ALA A 24 -19.77 22.03 1.75
CA ALA A 24 -19.21 22.26 3.07
C ALA A 24 -18.85 20.93 3.75
N VAL A 25 -17.77 20.94 4.53
CA VAL A 25 -17.38 19.80 5.37
C VAL A 25 -18.30 19.74 6.59
N LEU A 26 -18.82 18.56 6.89
CA LEU A 26 -19.50 18.30 8.15
C LEU A 26 -18.44 18.05 9.23
N THR A 27 -18.23 19.03 10.11
CA THR A 27 -17.24 18.93 11.18
C THR A 27 -17.85 18.22 12.40
N PRO A 28 -17.02 17.69 13.32
CA PRO A 28 -17.53 17.07 14.55
C PRO A 28 -18.45 17.98 15.37
N GLU A 29 -18.21 19.29 15.35
CA GLU A 29 -19.06 20.28 16.01
C GLU A 29 -20.42 20.39 15.35
N THR A 30 -20.49 20.41 14.01
CA THR A 30 -21.78 20.43 13.31
C THR A 30 -22.53 19.11 13.45
N ALA A 31 -21.81 17.98 13.55
CA ALA A 31 -22.39 16.67 13.87
C ALA A 31 -23.12 16.68 15.23
N LEU A 32 -22.53 17.29 16.27
CA LEU A 32 -23.17 17.42 17.59
C LEU A 32 -24.41 18.31 17.56
N LEU A 33 -24.41 19.38 16.75
CA LEU A 33 -25.60 20.22 16.55
C LEU A 33 -26.72 19.44 15.84
N LEU A 34 -26.36 18.66 14.82
CA LEU A 34 -27.30 17.80 14.09
C LEU A 34 -27.85 16.68 14.98
N GLU A 35 -27.04 16.09 15.86
CA GLU A 35 -27.51 15.10 16.83
C GLU A 35 -28.60 15.68 17.73
N ARG A 36 -28.36 16.86 18.31
CA ARG A 36 -29.36 17.53 19.15
C ARG A 36 -30.65 17.87 18.39
N ALA A 37 -30.53 18.23 17.11
CA ALA A 37 -31.66 18.65 16.30
C ALA A 37 -32.46 17.48 15.69
N THR A 38 -31.81 16.33 15.46
CA THR A 38 -32.38 15.19 14.71
C THR A 38 -32.50 13.91 15.51
N GLY A 39 -31.83 13.79 16.66
CA GLY A 39 -31.75 12.58 17.47
C GLY A 39 -30.79 11.51 16.92
N ILE A 40 -30.14 11.76 15.78
CA ILE A 40 -29.19 10.82 15.17
C ILE A 40 -27.79 11.07 15.76
N PRO A 41 -27.09 10.04 16.29
CA PRO A 41 -25.77 10.21 16.90
C PRO A 41 -24.76 10.93 16.00
N ALA A 42 -23.98 11.86 16.56
CA ALA A 42 -22.90 12.58 15.87
C ALA A 42 -21.87 11.62 15.26
N SER A 43 -21.65 10.46 15.87
CA SER A 43 -20.78 9.40 15.33
C SER A 43 -21.24 8.93 13.96
N MET A 44 -22.56 8.81 13.73
CA MET A 44 -23.11 8.39 12.44
C MET A 44 -22.87 9.46 11.37
N TRP A 45 -23.08 10.73 11.70
CA TRP A 45 -22.79 11.85 10.79
C TRP A 45 -21.31 11.90 10.40
N ASN A 46 -20.41 11.76 11.37
CA ASN A 46 -18.97 11.73 11.13
C ASN A 46 -18.54 10.54 10.26
N GLN A 47 -19.12 9.36 10.47
CA GLN A 47 -18.84 8.18 9.65
C GLN A 47 -19.29 8.38 8.19
N LEU A 48 -20.47 8.97 7.98
CA LEU A 48 -20.98 9.28 6.64
C LEU A 48 -20.07 10.30 5.92
N GLU A 49 -19.66 11.37 6.60
CA GLU A 49 -18.75 12.36 6.03
C GLU A 49 -17.39 11.75 5.69
N ALA A 50 -16.81 10.96 6.62
CA ALA A 50 -15.53 10.29 6.39
C ALA A 50 -15.60 9.34 5.19
N ALA A 51 -16.67 8.56 5.07
CA ALA A 51 -16.90 7.66 3.94
C ALA A 51 -17.04 8.42 2.62
N TRP A 52 -17.81 9.51 2.61
CA TRP A 52 -17.98 10.36 1.43
C TRP A 52 -16.65 11.01 0.99
N ARG A 53 -15.90 11.60 1.91
CA ARG A 53 -14.59 12.20 1.62
C ARG A 53 -13.61 11.17 1.07
N THR A 54 -13.56 9.99 1.69
CA THR A 54 -12.75 8.87 1.19
C THR A 54 -13.13 8.48 -0.23
N HIS A 55 -14.43 8.44 -0.55
CA HIS A 55 -14.90 8.13 -1.90
C HIS A 55 -14.46 9.19 -2.92
N VAL A 56 -14.66 10.48 -2.64
CA VAL A 56 -14.24 11.58 -3.51
C VAL A 56 -12.73 11.57 -3.74
N THR A 57 -11.94 11.38 -2.68
CA THR A 57 -10.48 11.30 -2.79
C THR A 57 -10.04 10.10 -3.63
N ARG A 58 -10.65 8.92 -3.45
CA ARG A 58 -10.36 7.74 -4.29
C ARG A 58 -10.66 7.99 -5.76
N GLN A 59 -11.74 8.71 -6.10
CA GLN A 59 -12.02 9.05 -7.49
C GLN A 59 -10.96 9.98 -8.08
N GLN A 60 -10.52 10.98 -7.32
CA GLN A 60 -9.45 11.88 -7.75
C GLN A 60 -8.12 11.14 -7.92
N GLU A 61 -7.79 10.26 -6.99
CA GLU A 61 -6.60 9.40 -7.05
C GLU A 61 -6.62 8.51 -8.30
N LEU A 62 -7.75 7.86 -8.60
CA LEU A 62 -7.92 7.06 -9.82
C LEU A 62 -7.67 7.89 -11.10
N GLN A 63 -8.09 9.16 -11.12
CA GLN A 63 -7.85 10.07 -12.25
C GLN A 63 -6.38 10.51 -12.35
N GLN A 64 -5.64 10.56 -11.25
CA GLN A 64 -4.20 10.85 -11.31
C GLN A 64 -3.41 9.60 -11.72
N LEU A 65 -3.76 8.44 -11.17
CA LEU A 65 -3.15 7.16 -11.54
C LEU A 65 -3.43 6.80 -13.00
N SER A 66 -4.57 7.19 -13.56
CA SER A 66 -4.86 6.97 -14.98
C SER A 66 -3.88 7.67 -15.94
N LYS A 67 -3.24 8.75 -15.49
CA LYS A 67 -2.19 9.45 -16.24
C LYS A 67 -0.83 8.76 -16.17
N ARG A 68 -0.66 7.83 -15.23
CA ARG A 68 0.60 7.12 -14.94
C ARG A 68 0.55 5.65 -15.35
N ILE A 69 -0.47 5.25 -16.14
CA ILE A 69 -0.65 3.86 -16.56
C ILE A 69 0.55 3.35 -17.38
N ASP A 70 1.27 4.24 -18.09
CA ASP A 70 2.48 3.88 -18.85
C ASP A 70 3.56 3.20 -18.00
N TRP A 71 3.56 3.41 -16.68
CA TRP A 71 4.51 2.74 -15.80
C TRP A 71 4.35 1.21 -15.81
N LEU A 72 3.15 0.69 -16.11
CA LEU A 72 2.93 -0.76 -16.28
C LEU A 72 3.73 -1.35 -17.45
N ASP A 73 4.07 -0.57 -18.46
CA ASP A 73 4.76 -1.04 -19.67
C ASP A 73 6.23 -1.38 -19.40
N ASN A 74 6.78 -0.89 -18.28
CA ASN A 74 8.12 -1.26 -17.82
C ASN A 74 8.18 -2.69 -17.27
N PHE A 75 7.03 -3.32 -16.98
CA PHE A 75 6.96 -4.65 -16.40
C PHE A 75 6.51 -5.70 -17.42
N SER A 76 7.03 -6.91 -17.25
CA SER A 76 6.53 -8.08 -17.97
C SER A 76 5.17 -8.53 -17.39
N LEU A 77 4.06 -7.95 -17.88
CA LEU A 77 2.70 -8.26 -17.41
C LEU A 77 2.37 -9.76 -17.46
N THR A 78 2.87 -10.47 -18.48
CA THR A 78 2.71 -11.92 -18.60
C THR A 78 3.30 -12.68 -17.40
N GLU A 79 4.47 -12.28 -16.93
CA GLU A 79 5.13 -12.91 -15.78
C GLU A 79 4.44 -12.53 -14.47
N LEU A 80 3.95 -11.30 -14.34
CA LEU A 80 3.17 -10.87 -13.17
C LEU A 80 1.87 -11.68 -13.03
N VAL A 81 1.20 -11.99 -14.14
CA VAL A 81 0.00 -12.85 -14.14
C VAL A 81 0.36 -14.29 -13.80
N LYS A 82 1.41 -14.85 -14.40
CA LYS A 82 1.89 -16.22 -14.07
C LYS A 82 2.20 -16.40 -12.58
N ARG A 83 2.72 -15.35 -11.94
CA ARG A 83 3.04 -15.33 -10.50
C ARG A 83 1.85 -14.96 -9.61
N SER A 84 0.66 -14.82 -10.19
CA SER A 84 -0.59 -14.43 -9.49
C SER A 84 -0.50 -13.07 -8.77
N ILE A 85 0.37 -12.18 -9.24
CA ILE A 85 0.50 -10.80 -8.73
C ILE A 85 -0.59 -9.93 -9.35
N LEU A 86 -0.85 -10.11 -10.65
CA LEU A 86 -1.92 -9.43 -11.37
C LEU A 86 -2.97 -10.44 -11.88
N PRO A 87 -4.25 -10.06 -11.91
CA PRO A 87 -5.33 -10.94 -12.38
C PRO A 87 -5.34 -11.12 -13.90
N ASN A 88 -4.91 -10.11 -14.66
CA ASN A 88 -4.88 -10.15 -16.12
C ASN A 88 -3.75 -9.26 -16.66
N LYS A 89 -3.48 -9.39 -17.97
CA LYS A 89 -2.44 -8.62 -18.67
C LYS A 89 -2.91 -7.27 -19.21
N ASN A 90 -4.07 -6.77 -18.76
CA ASN A 90 -4.65 -5.56 -19.32
C ASN A 90 -3.96 -4.32 -18.75
N ARG A 91 -3.75 -3.32 -19.59
CA ARG A 91 -3.25 -2.01 -19.17
C ARG A 91 -4.39 -1.21 -18.55
N SER A 92 -4.61 -1.38 -17.24
CA SER A 92 -5.72 -0.77 -16.50
C SER A 92 -5.25 -0.09 -15.22
N THR A 93 -6.00 0.92 -14.77
CA THR A 93 -5.75 1.59 -13.48
C THR A 93 -5.86 0.64 -12.30
N ASP A 94 -6.79 -0.33 -12.35
CA ASP A 94 -6.93 -1.38 -11.33
C ASP A 94 -5.63 -2.21 -11.20
N ASN A 95 -5.05 -2.63 -12.33
CA ASN A 95 -3.78 -3.35 -12.30
C ASN A 95 -2.62 -2.50 -11.79
N LEU A 96 -2.59 -1.20 -12.13
CA LEU A 96 -1.60 -0.27 -11.57
C LEU A 96 -1.74 -0.17 -10.04
N GLN A 97 -2.96 0.00 -9.52
CA GLN A 97 -3.22 0.03 -8.08
C GLN A 97 -2.80 -1.27 -7.40
N ARG A 98 -3.10 -2.42 -8.00
CA ARG A 98 -2.67 -3.73 -7.50
C ARG A 98 -1.15 -3.85 -7.45
N LEU A 99 -0.46 -3.37 -8.49
CA LEU A 99 0.99 -3.41 -8.55
C LEU A 99 1.61 -2.50 -7.48
N LEU A 100 1.10 -1.27 -7.31
CA LEU A 100 1.52 -0.36 -6.25
C LEU A 100 1.27 -0.96 -4.86
N ALA A 101 0.12 -1.59 -4.65
CA ALA A 101 -0.20 -2.30 -3.41
C ALA A 101 0.74 -3.49 -3.16
N PHE A 102 1.09 -4.25 -4.20
CA PHE A 102 2.07 -5.33 -4.12
C PHE A 102 3.43 -4.80 -3.64
N PHE A 103 3.90 -3.69 -4.22
CA PHE A 103 5.13 -3.03 -3.78
C PHE A 103 5.00 -2.32 -2.43
N GLY A 104 3.78 -2.01 -1.99
CA GLY A 104 3.52 -1.27 -0.75
C GLY A 104 3.94 0.20 -0.84
N VAL A 105 3.82 0.80 -2.02
CA VAL A 105 4.21 2.19 -2.32
C VAL A 105 2.99 2.97 -2.82
N ALA A 106 2.96 4.27 -2.57
CA ALA A 106 1.83 5.12 -2.92
C ALA A 106 1.81 5.57 -4.39
N ASP A 107 2.99 5.66 -5.03
CA ASP A 107 3.13 6.19 -6.38
C ASP A 107 4.34 5.56 -7.10
N PRO A 108 4.31 5.43 -8.45
CA PRO A 108 5.45 5.01 -9.25
C PRO A 108 6.76 5.76 -8.97
N ASP A 109 6.74 7.08 -8.79
CA ASP A 109 7.94 7.88 -8.57
C ASP A 109 8.63 7.50 -7.25
N ILE A 110 7.82 7.26 -6.22
CA ILE A 110 8.29 6.78 -4.91
C ILE A 110 8.94 5.39 -5.05
N ALA A 111 8.36 4.52 -5.89
CA ALA A 111 8.93 3.21 -6.17
C ALA A 111 10.32 3.33 -6.81
N GLU A 112 10.46 4.19 -7.83
CA GLU A 112 11.73 4.45 -8.50
C GLU A 112 12.80 5.00 -7.55
N ASP A 113 12.44 5.94 -6.69
CA ASP A 113 13.37 6.53 -5.72
C ASP A 113 13.83 5.51 -4.67
N LEU A 114 12.90 4.69 -4.16
CA LEU A 114 13.24 3.60 -3.26
C LEU A 114 14.19 2.61 -3.94
N TRP A 115 13.89 2.19 -5.18
CA TRP A 115 14.74 1.25 -5.91
C TRP A 115 16.12 1.82 -6.21
N ARG A 116 16.23 3.11 -6.54
CA ARG A 116 17.52 3.78 -6.71
C ARG A 116 18.43 3.63 -5.48
N SER A 117 17.87 3.71 -4.27
CA SER A 117 18.65 3.55 -3.05
C SER A 117 19.24 2.13 -2.87
N TYR A 118 18.52 1.10 -3.34
CA TYR A 118 18.94 -0.31 -3.23
C TYR A 118 19.94 -0.75 -4.31
N ARG A 119 20.16 0.04 -5.37
CA ARG A 119 20.98 -0.35 -6.54
C ARG A 119 22.47 -0.61 -6.24
N THR A 120 22.98 -0.26 -5.07
CA THR A 120 24.42 -0.24 -4.78
C THR A 120 25.04 -1.58 -4.35
N ALA A 121 24.24 -2.61 -4.03
CA ALA A 121 24.77 -3.80 -3.35
C ALA A 121 24.60 -5.16 -4.08
N PHE A 122 24.03 -5.20 -5.29
CA PHE A 122 23.80 -6.49 -5.96
C PHE A 122 25.08 -7.03 -6.62
N ARG A 123 25.46 -8.27 -6.28
CA ARG A 123 26.42 -9.06 -7.08
C ARG A 123 25.75 -9.43 -8.40
N ARG A 124 26.15 -8.78 -9.49
CA ARG A 124 25.56 -8.97 -10.83
C ARG A 124 26.62 -9.42 -11.83
N SER A 125 26.24 -10.28 -12.77
CA SER A 125 27.06 -10.59 -13.94
C SER A 125 27.12 -9.38 -14.86
N THR A 126 28.30 -9.08 -15.40
CA THR A 126 28.53 -7.95 -16.33
C THR A 126 28.06 -8.24 -17.76
N VAL A 127 27.69 -9.49 -18.06
CA VAL A 127 27.40 -9.97 -19.43
C VAL A 127 25.93 -9.86 -19.81
N LEU A 128 25.01 -9.92 -18.84
CA LEU A 128 23.57 -9.90 -19.08
C LEU A 128 23.00 -8.49 -18.87
N LYS A 129 22.12 -8.06 -19.79
CA LYS A 129 21.36 -6.82 -19.62
C LYS A 129 20.44 -6.98 -18.42
N THR A 130 20.64 -6.16 -17.40
CA THR A 130 19.85 -6.25 -16.17
C THR A 130 18.51 -5.56 -16.36
N ASP A 131 17.44 -6.28 -16.00
CA ASP A 131 16.11 -5.71 -15.84
C ASP A 131 15.90 -5.35 -14.37
N ASP A 132 16.00 -4.05 -14.07
CA ASP A 132 15.84 -3.54 -12.72
C ASP A 132 14.40 -3.73 -12.20
N TYR A 133 13.39 -3.66 -13.08
CA TYR A 133 11.99 -3.87 -12.71
C TYR A 133 11.72 -5.33 -12.35
N ALA A 134 12.24 -6.27 -13.13
CA ALA A 134 12.18 -7.69 -12.79
C ALA A 134 12.90 -8.00 -11.46
N THR A 135 14.03 -7.35 -11.21
CA THR A 135 14.77 -7.48 -9.94
C THR A 135 13.93 -6.96 -8.77
N ALA A 136 13.28 -5.80 -8.92
CA ALA A 136 12.43 -5.22 -7.89
C ALA A 136 11.22 -6.13 -7.57
N VAL A 137 10.57 -6.71 -8.60
CA VAL A 137 9.47 -7.67 -8.42
C VAL A 137 9.95 -8.88 -7.62
N TRP A 138 11.12 -9.43 -7.97
CA TRP A 138 11.67 -10.60 -7.30
C TRP A 138 12.03 -10.32 -5.84
N LEU A 139 12.70 -9.19 -5.59
CA LEU A 139 13.05 -8.75 -4.23
C LEU A 139 11.78 -8.60 -3.38
N ARG A 140 10.76 -7.93 -3.90
CA ARG A 140 9.50 -7.74 -3.19
C ARG A 140 8.79 -9.06 -2.91
N GLN A 141 8.82 -9.99 -3.86
CA GLN A 141 8.24 -11.32 -3.67
C GLN A 141 8.97 -12.08 -2.56
N ALA A 142 10.29 -11.97 -2.46
CA ALA A 142 11.08 -12.55 -1.39
C ALA A 142 10.74 -11.92 -0.02
N GLU A 143 10.62 -10.58 0.05
CA GLU A 143 10.21 -9.88 1.28
C GLU A 143 8.84 -10.34 1.79
N LEU A 144 7.84 -10.44 0.90
CA LEU A 144 6.49 -10.86 1.29
C LEU A 144 6.48 -12.30 1.80
N LYS A 145 7.24 -13.19 1.17
CA LYS A 145 7.40 -14.58 1.65
C LYS A 145 8.12 -14.63 2.99
N ALA A 146 9.19 -13.86 3.16
CA ALA A 146 9.94 -13.79 4.41
C ALA A 146 9.08 -13.27 5.57
N ARG A 147 8.21 -12.28 5.33
CA ARG A 147 7.27 -11.76 6.34
C ARG A 147 6.20 -12.77 6.77
N ALA A 148 5.88 -13.74 5.91
CA ALA A 148 4.93 -14.79 6.24
C ALA A 148 5.54 -15.91 7.10
N LEU A 149 6.88 -15.96 7.21
CA LEU A 149 7.55 -16.95 8.05
C LEU A 149 7.48 -16.52 9.52
N PRO A 150 7.09 -17.43 10.43
CA PRO A 150 7.15 -17.15 11.85
C PRO A 150 8.62 -17.10 12.28
N CYS A 151 9.06 -15.95 12.76
CA CYS A 151 10.43 -15.73 13.23
C CYS A 151 10.41 -15.13 14.63
N GLN A 152 11.39 -15.49 15.45
CA GLN A 152 11.65 -14.83 16.73
C GLN A 152 12.14 -13.40 16.52
N PRO A 153 11.96 -12.50 17.51
CA PRO A 153 12.53 -11.16 17.43
C PRO A 153 14.05 -11.23 17.25
N PHE A 154 14.58 -10.28 16.49
CA PHE A 154 16.00 -10.23 16.15
C PHE A 154 16.88 -10.06 17.39
N ASP A 155 17.79 -11.01 17.62
CA ASP A 155 18.87 -10.89 18.62
C ASP A 155 20.25 -10.85 17.92
N ARG A 156 20.92 -9.71 18.08
CA ARG A 156 22.24 -9.45 17.51
C ARG A 156 23.31 -10.39 18.09
N ALA A 157 23.26 -10.69 19.38
CA ALA A 157 24.27 -11.51 20.04
C ALA A 157 24.15 -12.96 19.57
N ALA A 158 22.91 -13.48 19.53
CA ALA A 158 22.62 -14.81 19.01
C ALA A 158 23.04 -14.96 17.54
N LEU A 159 22.72 -13.98 16.68
CA LEU A 159 23.16 -14.00 15.28
C LEU A 159 24.69 -14.03 15.16
N THR A 160 25.39 -13.23 15.96
CA THR A 160 26.87 -13.15 15.89
C THR A 160 27.50 -14.49 16.29
N ALA A 161 26.93 -15.19 17.27
CA ALA A 161 27.36 -16.52 17.67
C ALA A 161 27.09 -17.59 16.60
N LEU A 162 26.02 -17.42 15.79
CA LEU A 162 25.65 -18.31 14.68
C LEU A 162 26.43 -18.03 13.38
N LEU A 163 27.15 -16.91 13.25
CA LEU A 163 27.91 -16.59 12.03
C LEU A 163 28.90 -17.69 11.56
N PRO A 164 29.65 -18.37 12.45
CA PRO A 164 30.55 -19.45 12.04
C PRO A 164 29.81 -20.64 11.44
N SER A 165 28.67 -21.05 12.00
CA SER A 165 27.86 -22.15 11.48
C SER A 165 27.19 -21.76 10.16
N LEU A 166 26.64 -20.55 10.05
CA LEU A 166 26.10 -20.02 8.80
C LEU A 166 27.14 -19.97 7.68
N ARG A 167 28.40 -19.64 7.99
CA ARG A 167 29.49 -19.69 7.00
C ARG A 167 29.82 -21.12 6.57
N ALA A 168 29.83 -22.07 7.48
CA ALA A 168 30.07 -23.47 7.15
C ALA A 168 29.01 -24.04 6.18
N LEU A 169 27.75 -23.61 6.31
CA LEU A 169 26.67 -24.00 5.38
C LEU A 169 26.97 -23.60 3.93
N THR A 170 27.75 -22.54 3.68
CA THR A 170 28.07 -22.11 2.31
C THR A 170 28.91 -23.11 1.51
N LEU A 171 29.49 -24.12 2.18
CA LEU A 171 30.24 -25.23 1.57
C LEU A 171 29.35 -26.43 1.22
N GLU A 172 28.11 -26.46 1.67
CA GLU A 172 27.17 -27.55 1.47
C GLU A 172 26.28 -27.30 0.24
N ASP A 173 25.52 -28.32 -0.17
CA ASP A 173 24.60 -28.21 -1.31
C ASP A 173 23.53 -27.12 -1.06
N PRO A 174 23.38 -26.12 -1.97
CA PRO A 174 22.40 -25.05 -1.85
C PRO A 174 20.96 -25.49 -1.59
N ALA A 175 20.58 -26.70 -2.00
CA ALA A 175 19.25 -27.26 -1.74
C ALA A 175 18.96 -27.49 -0.24
N THR A 176 20.01 -27.65 0.58
CA THR A 176 19.89 -27.98 2.02
C THR A 176 19.83 -26.75 2.94
N TRP A 177 20.25 -25.58 2.43
CA TRP A 177 20.39 -24.37 3.24
C TRP A 177 19.08 -23.86 3.84
N PRO A 178 17.93 -23.82 3.11
CA PRO A 178 16.71 -23.22 3.63
C PRO A 178 16.19 -23.87 4.91
N ASN A 179 16.29 -25.20 4.99
CA ASN A 179 15.84 -25.94 6.18
C ASN A 179 16.81 -25.71 7.35
N ARG A 180 18.11 -25.87 7.12
CA ARG A 180 19.13 -25.68 8.17
C ARG A 180 19.17 -24.27 8.74
N ILE A 181 18.97 -23.24 7.91
CA ILE A 181 18.91 -21.86 8.39
C ILE A 181 17.66 -21.64 9.25
N THR A 182 16.53 -22.25 8.87
CA THR A 182 15.29 -22.14 9.65
C THR A 182 15.44 -22.81 11.02
N ASP A 183 16.04 -24.01 11.07
CA ASP A 183 16.30 -24.74 12.33
C ASP A 183 17.29 -24.02 13.27
N LEU A 184 18.21 -23.22 12.72
CA LEU A 184 19.16 -22.44 13.51
C LEU A 184 18.58 -21.13 14.04
N CYS A 185 17.47 -20.65 13.45
CA CYS A 185 16.84 -19.36 13.75
C CYS A 185 15.53 -19.47 14.54
N THR A 186 15.10 -20.69 14.92
CA THR A 186 14.00 -20.94 15.87
C THR A 186 14.44 -20.72 17.31
#